data_AF-A0A3Q9F3B5-F1
#
_entry.id   AF-A0A3Q9F3B5-F1
#
_cell.length_a   1.000
_cell.length_b   1.000
_cell.length_c   1.000
_cell.angle_alpha   90.00
_cell.angle_beta   90.00
_cell.angle_gamma   90.00
#
_symmetry.space_group_name_H-M   'P 1'
#
loop_
_entity.id
_entity.type
_entity.pdbx_description
1 polymer ?
#
loop_
_entity_poly.entity_id
_entity_poly.type
_entity_poly.pdbx_seq_one_letter_code
_entity_poly.pdbx_strand_id
1 'polypeptide(L)'
;MFCKTCGKEVNQNAEFCLNCGVNPQSGNAHCHNCGVNTNPEQVVCVACGVNLEQRNASNGYNSAESSKAFCKSCGSKVNEKAEICMTCGINPLNGHNYCQNCGAPTKAEQEICTSCGVRVSGMKINSRARGRESFGSTMGSFSYGSYSEYYQNEFSAIERSNEEYQGKFNWLAFLFTPIWLLTKGMWQLALIVSVIYFFPLVGVLVALIFCFLIGRKANYLYYRKEKYGEQLPKDWSIFFDFINQK
;
A
#
# COMPACT_ATOMS: atom_id res chain seq x y z
N MET A 1 29.60 -4.69 -1.81
CA MET A 1 29.61 -5.15 -0.40
C MET A 1 29.85 -6.66 -0.41
N PHE A 2 30.05 -7.30 0.73
CA PHE A 2 30.26 -8.74 0.83
C PHE A 2 29.12 -9.41 1.59
N CYS A 3 28.78 -10.64 1.22
CA CYS A 3 27.79 -11.44 1.93
C CYS A 3 28.30 -11.85 3.31
N LYS A 4 27.55 -11.53 4.37
CA LYS A 4 27.92 -11.85 5.76
C LYS A 4 27.87 -13.35 6.08
N THR A 5 27.35 -14.17 5.16
CA THR A 5 27.26 -15.64 5.33
C THR A 5 28.33 -16.41 4.54
N CYS A 6 28.72 -15.98 3.33
CA CYS A 6 29.70 -16.71 2.50
C CYS A 6 30.93 -15.90 2.07
N GLY A 7 31.00 -14.61 2.41
CA GLY A 7 32.16 -13.76 2.13
C GLY A 7 32.36 -13.41 0.66
N LYS A 8 31.42 -13.74 -0.24
CA LYS A 8 31.49 -13.35 -1.65
C LYS A 8 30.98 -11.93 -1.88
N GLU A 9 31.56 -11.26 -2.88
CA GLU A 9 31.11 -9.95 -3.33
C GLU A 9 29.68 -10.02 -3.86
N VAL A 10 28.89 -9.01 -3.48
CA VAL A 10 27.51 -8.83 -3.90
C VAL A 10 27.23 -7.34 -4.14
N ASN A 11 26.24 -7.06 -4.98
CA ASN A 11 25.73 -5.72 -5.18
C ASN A 11 25.15 -5.17 -3.85
N GLN A 12 25.32 -3.86 -3.60
CA GLN A 12 24.82 -3.21 -2.39
C GLN A 12 23.29 -3.26 -2.27
N ASN A 13 22.58 -3.30 -3.40
CA ASN A 13 21.12 -3.37 -3.49
C ASN A 13 20.62 -4.82 -3.72
N ALA A 14 21.48 -5.84 -3.60
CA ALA A 14 21.07 -7.23 -3.82
C ALA A 14 20.18 -7.73 -2.68
N GLU A 15 19.06 -8.36 -3.01
CA GLU A 15 18.12 -8.93 -2.03
C GLU A 15 18.60 -10.30 -1.53
N PHE A 16 19.30 -11.06 -2.38
CA PHE A 16 19.96 -12.32 -2.03
C PHE A 16 21.35 -12.44 -2.67
N CYS A 17 22.20 -13.24 -2.03
CA CYS A 17 23.50 -13.58 -2.56
C CYS A 17 23.37 -14.68 -3.64
N LEU A 18 23.91 -14.42 -4.83
CA LEU A 18 23.90 -15.40 -5.93
C LEU A 18 24.79 -16.62 -5.67
N ASN A 19 25.73 -16.55 -4.72
CA ASN A 19 26.66 -17.65 -4.41
C ASN A 19 26.13 -18.62 -3.35
N CYS A 20 25.33 -18.16 -2.38
CA CYS A 20 24.85 -19.00 -1.27
C CYS A 20 23.34 -18.93 -1.02
N GLY A 21 22.61 -18.10 -1.77
CA GLY A 21 21.15 -17.99 -1.70
C GLY A 21 20.59 -17.25 -0.49
N VAL A 22 21.41 -16.92 0.52
CA VAL A 22 20.95 -16.17 1.70
C VAL A 22 20.93 -14.67 1.46
N ASN A 23 20.11 -13.95 2.22
CA ASN A 23 20.17 -12.48 2.24
C ASN A 23 21.60 -12.04 2.65
N PRO A 24 22.28 -11.16 1.88
CA PRO A 24 23.68 -10.84 2.15
C PRO A 24 23.94 -10.12 3.47
N GLN A 25 22.90 -9.51 4.05
CA GLN A 25 22.96 -8.83 5.35
C GLN A 25 22.62 -9.78 6.52
N SER A 26 22.18 -11.01 6.23
CA SER A 26 21.94 -12.05 7.22
C SER A 26 23.25 -12.73 7.63
N GLY A 27 23.37 -13.02 8.93
CA GLY A 27 24.54 -13.66 9.52
C GLY A 27 25.64 -12.69 9.98
N ASN A 28 26.74 -13.25 10.48
CA ASN A 28 27.90 -12.57 11.07
C ASN A 28 29.19 -13.38 10.87
N ALA A 29 29.25 -14.28 9.88
CA ALA A 29 30.42 -15.10 9.60
C ALA A 29 31.50 -14.32 8.83
N HIS A 30 31.10 -13.33 8.04
CA HIS A 30 32.00 -12.46 7.28
C HIS A 30 31.66 -10.98 7.43
N CYS A 31 32.69 -10.15 7.31
CA CYS A 31 32.56 -8.70 7.28
C CYS A 31 31.85 -8.23 6.00
N HIS A 32 30.79 -7.44 6.13
CA HIS A 32 30.04 -6.90 5.00
C HIS A 32 30.82 -5.90 4.14
N ASN A 33 31.89 -5.30 4.68
CA ASN A 33 32.71 -4.31 3.98
C ASN A 33 33.90 -4.92 3.24
N CYS A 34 34.62 -5.88 3.85
CA CYS A 34 35.86 -6.43 3.28
C CYS A 34 35.88 -7.96 3.09
N GLY A 35 34.82 -8.67 3.47
CA GLY A 35 34.68 -10.11 3.21
C GLY A 35 35.50 -11.05 4.11
N VAL A 36 36.34 -10.52 5.01
CA VAL A 36 37.12 -11.34 5.96
C VAL A 36 36.21 -12.07 6.95
N ASN A 37 36.64 -13.24 7.42
CA ASN A 37 35.94 -13.98 8.47
C ASN A 37 35.88 -13.17 9.76
N THR A 38 34.72 -13.20 10.42
CA THR A 38 34.46 -12.52 11.69
C THR A 38 34.06 -13.53 12.75
N ASN A 39 34.44 -13.27 14.01
CA ASN A 39 33.93 -14.05 15.14
C ASN A 39 32.47 -13.62 15.44
N PRO A 40 31.55 -14.53 15.80
CA PRO A 40 30.17 -14.19 16.13
C PRO A 40 29.97 -13.07 17.16
N GLU A 41 30.89 -12.91 18.12
CA GLU A 41 30.85 -11.87 19.17
C GLU A 41 31.61 -10.59 18.78
N GLN A 42 32.19 -10.54 17.57
CA GLN A 42 33.03 -9.43 17.15
C GLN A 42 32.18 -8.21 16.76
N VAL A 43 32.40 -7.09 17.45
CA VAL A 43 31.67 -5.83 17.22
C VAL A 43 32.28 -4.98 16.11
N VAL A 44 33.60 -5.07 15.89
CA VAL A 44 34.34 -4.29 14.88
C VAL A 44 35.23 -5.22 14.07
N CYS A 45 35.25 -5.07 12.75
CA CYS A 45 36.14 -5.81 11.88
C CYS A 45 37.60 -5.43 12.16
N VAL A 46 38.40 -6.38 12.65
CA VAL A 46 39.83 -6.17 12.94
C VAL A 46 40.67 -5.92 11.68
N ALA A 47 40.18 -6.28 10.49
CA ALA A 47 40.90 -6.09 9.24
C ALA A 47 40.63 -4.75 8.56
N CYS A 48 39.42 -4.19 8.68
CA CYS A 48 39.04 -2.96 7.98
C CYS A 48 38.41 -1.87 8.86
N GLY A 49 38.26 -2.12 10.16
CA GLY A 49 37.77 -1.13 11.13
C GLY A 49 36.25 -0.85 11.09
N VAL A 50 35.48 -1.52 10.23
CA VAL A 50 34.02 -1.30 10.16
C VAL A 50 33.29 -1.90 11.36
N ASN A 51 32.24 -1.22 11.83
CA ASN A 51 31.34 -1.77 12.85
C ASN A 51 30.46 -2.88 12.25
N LEU A 52 30.42 -4.06 12.88
CA LEU A 52 29.68 -5.25 12.43
C LEU A 52 28.26 -5.34 13.01
N GLU A 53 27.98 -4.57 14.07
CA GLU A 53 26.71 -4.53 14.81
C GLU A 53 25.68 -3.56 14.26
N GLN A 54 25.94 -2.85 13.15
CA GLN A 54 24.93 -2.03 12.48
C GLN A 54 23.75 -2.90 12.00
N ARG A 55 22.84 -3.20 12.93
CA ARG A 55 21.48 -3.65 12.71
C ARG A 55 20.68 -2.38 12.44
N ASN A 56 20.30 -2.17 11.19
CA ASN A 56 19.27 -1.21 10.79
C ASN A 56 19.58 0.30 10.99
N ALA A 57 20.82 0.74 10.79
CA ALA A 57 21.02 2.04 10.14
C ALA A 57 21.21 1.72 8.65
N SER A 58 20.17 1.64 7.82
CA SER A 58 19.46 2.84 7.38
C SER A 58 20.23 4.15 7.64
N ASN A 59 21.50 4.20 7.19
CA ASN A 59 21.77 5.24 6.21
C ASN A 59 20.82 4.89 5.04
N GLY A 60 19.60 5.42 4.94
CA GLY A 60 19.28 6.79 5.32
C GLY A 60 20.01 7.78 4.40
N TYR A 61 20.90 7.29 3.52
CA TYR A 61 20.99 7.89 2.21
C TYR A 61 19.68 7.56 1.53
N ASN A 62 18.88 8.60 1.36
CA ASN A 62 17.73 8.64 0.47
C ASN A 62 17.98 7.79 -0.78
N SER A 63 17.51 6.53 -0.79
CA SER A 63 17.28 5.78 -2.03
C SER A 63 16.00 6.25 -2.73
N ALA A 64 15.54 7.47 -2.40
CA ALA A 64 14.82 8.32 -3.33
C ALA A 64 15.74 8.86 -4.46
N GLU A 65 17.03 8.52 -4.47
CA GLU A 65 17.83 8.51 -5.69
C GLU A 65 17.90 7.05 -6.17
N SER A 66 16.81 6.59 -6.79
CA SER A 66 16.87 5.48 -7.74
C SER A 66 17.82 5.92 -8.85
N SER A 67 19.13 5.77 -8.65
CA SER A 67 20.17 6.04 -9.63
C SER A 67 19.83 5.22 -10.88
N LYS A 68 19.16 5.84 -11.85
CA LYS A 68 18.87 5.23 -13.15
C LYS A 68 20.21 5.04 -13.83
N ALA A 69 20.85 3.90 -13.61
CA ALA A 69 22.13 3.61 -14.22
C ALA A 69 21.93 3.10 -15.66
N PHE A 70 20.86 2.33 -15.92
CA PHE A 70 20.62 1.68 -17.21
C PHE A 70 19.16 1.77 -17.69
N CYS A 71 18.97 1.87 -19.00
CA CYS A 71 17.67 1.87 -19.66
C CYS A 71 17.02 0.47 -19.64
N LYS A 72 15.78 0.36 -19.15
CA LYS A 72 15.02 -0.92 -19.10
C LYS A 72 14.55 -1.43 -20.47
N SER A 73 14.69 -0.63 -21.53
CA SER A 73 14.31 -0.98 -22.89
C SER A 73 15.48 -1.49 -23.75
N CYS A 74 16.69 -0.95 -23.58
CA CYS A 74 17.85 -1.29 -24.42
C CYS A 74 19.14 -1.59 -23.64
N GLY A 75 19.13 -1.47 -22.31
CA GLY A 75 20.28 -1.80 -21.46
C GLY A 75 21.43 -0.78 -21.51
N SER A 76 21.32 0.32 -22.26
CA SER A 76 22.38 1.32 -22.33
C SER A 76 22.47 2.14 -21.04
N LYS A 77 23.69 2.59 -20.72
CA LYS A 77 23.94 3.46 -19.56
C LYS A 77 23.26 4.81 -19.78
N VAL A 78 22.49 5.26 -18.81
CA VAL A 78 21.78 6.55 -18.85
C VAL A 78 22.21 7.42 -17.66
N ASN A 79 21.98 8.72 -17.77
CA ASN A 79 22.13 9.62 -16.62
C ASN A 79 20.95 9.38 -15.66
N GLU A 80 21.19 9.53 -14.36
CA GLU A 80 20.18 9.35 -13.30
C GLU A 80 18.95 10.25 -13.51
N LYS A 81 19.16 11.46 -14.05
CA LYS A 81 18.12 12.45 -14.35
C LYS A 81 17.60 12.38 -15.79
N ALA A 82 18.02 11.39 -16.59
CA ALA A 82 17.57 11.26 -17.96
C ALA A 82 16.07 10.92 -18.01
N GLU A 83 15.31 11.75 -18.72
CA GLU A 83 13.90 11.49 -19.08
C GLU A 83 13.79 10.65 -20.34
N ILE A 84 14.78 10.76 -21.23
CA ILE A 84 14.83 10.06 -22.52
C ILE A 84 16.20 9.39 -22.64
N CYS A 85 16.22 8.12 -23.07
CA CYS A 85 17.45 7.42 -23.41
C CYS A 85 17.98 7.91 -24.76
N MET A 86 19.22 8.40 -24.79
CA MET A 86 19.86 8.89 -26.02
C MET A 86 20.17 7.77 -27.05
N THR A 87 20.15 6.50 -26.62
CA THR A 87 20.43 5.36 -27.50
C THR A 87 19.19 4.83 -28.21
N CYS A 88 18.04 4.80 -27.54
CA CYS A 88 16.81 4.20 -28.07
C CYS A 88 15.61 5.15 -28.15
N GLY A 89 15.74 6.38 -27.67
CA GLY A 89 14.67 7.39 -27.69
C GLY A 89 13.50 7.13 -26.73
N ILE A 90 13.54 6.05 -25.94
CA ILE A 90 12.48 5.68 -24.98
C ILE A 90 12.86 6.16 -23.58
N ASN A 91 11.86 6.45 -22.74
CA ASN A 91 12.10 6.75 -21.33
C ASN A 91 12.85 5.58 -20.65
N PRO A 92 13.96 5.81 -19.94
CA PRO A 92 14.76 4.73 -19.36
C PRO A 92 14.03 3.81 -18.38
N LEU A 93 12.91 4.26 -17.81
CA LEU A 93 12.07 3.46 -16.90
C LEU A 93 11.03 2.61 -17.62
N ASN A 94 10.75 2.91 -18.89
CA ASN A 94 9.77 2.19 -19.68
C ASN A 94 10.40 0.90 -20.21
N GLY A 95 9.93 -0.24 -19.71
CA GLY A 95 10.36 -1.57 -20.12
C GLY A 95 10.64 -2.51 -18.96
N HIS A 96 10.90 -3.77 -19.30
CA HIS A 96 11.23 -4.85 -18.39
C HIS A 96 12.24 -5.85 -19.00
N ASN A 97 12.90 -5.47 -20.09
CA ASN A 97 13.82 -6.33 -20.84
C ASN A 97 15.25 -6.25 -20.32
N TYR A 98 15.59 -5.22 -19.55
CA TYR A 98 16.91 -5.03 -18.97
C TYR A 98 16.83 -4.56 -17.52
N CYS A 99 17.82 -4.98 -16.72
CA CYS A 99 17.97 -4.57 -15.33
C CYS A 99 18.41 -3.11 -15.25
N GLN A 100 17.66 -2.29 -14.51
CA GLN A 100 17.97 -0.88 -14.29
C GLN A 100 19.28 -0.64 -13.52
N ASN A 101 19.73 -1.64 -12.76
CA ASN A 101 20.92 -1.56 -11.90
C ASN A 101 22.21 -2.02 -12.58
N CYS A 102 22.17 -3.04 -13.45
CA CYS A 102 23.38 -3.58 -14.10
C CYS A 102 23.32 -3.67 -15.63
N GLY A 103 22.19 -3.36 -16.26
CA GLY A 103 22.02 -3.42 -17.72
C GLY A 103 21.92 -4.83 -18.31
N ALA A 104 21.94 -5.89 -17.49
CA ALA A 104 21.78 -7.26 -17.96
C ALA A 104 20.36 -7.53 -18.49
N PRO A 105 20.18 -8.40 -19.50
CA PRO A 105 18.86 -8.75 -20.00
C PRO A 105 18.03 -9.48 -18.94
N THR A 106 16.74 -9.16 -18.87
CA THR A 106 15.76 -9.70 -17.93
C THR A 106 14.57 -10.26 -18.68
N LYS A 107 13.96 -11.33 -18.16
CA LYS A 107 12.71 -11.89 -18.71
C LYS A 107 11.49 -11.14 -18.17
N ALA A 108 10.36 -11.18 -18.87
CA ALA A 108 9.15 -10.43 -18.51
C ALA A 108 8.57 -10.75 -17.12
N GLU A 109 8.66 -12.00 -16.69
CA GLU A 109 8.16 -12.49 -15.39
C GLU A 109 9.27 -12.59 -14.33
N GLN A 110 10.49 -12.18 -14.67
CA GLN A 110 11.61 -12.27 -13.75
C GLN A 110 11.43 -11.26 -12.63
N GLU A 111 11.43 -11.72 -11.37
CA GLU A 111 11.32 -10.86 -10.20
C GLU A 111 12.68 -10.35 -9.72
N ILE A 112 13.75 -11.13 -9.91
CA ILE A 112 15.11 -10.74 -9.51
C ILE A 112 16.09 -10.90 -10.66
N CYS A 113 16.95 -9.90 -10.86
CA CYS A 113 18.07 -9.97 -11.80
C CYS A 113 19.05 -11.07 -11.38
N THR A 114 19.17 -12.12 -12.19
CA THR A 114 20.10 -13.23 -11.95
C THR A 114 21.57 -12.83 -12.13
N SER A 115 21.86 -11.67 -12.72
CA SER A 115 23.23 -11.16 -12.90
C SER A 115 23.73 -10.31 -11.74
N CYS A 116 22.84 -9.63 -11.00
CA CYS A 116 23.26 -8.74 -9.90
C CYS A 116 22.51 -8.94 -8.57
N GLY A 117 21.51 -9.81 -8.52
CA GLY A 117 20.72 -10.09 -7.32
C GLY A 117 19.76 -8.97 -6.92
N VAL A 118 19.66 -7.89 -7.70
CA VAL A 118 18.73 -6.78 -7.45
C VAL A 118 17.35 -7.13 -7.97
N ARG A 119 16.32 -6.84 -7.16
CA ARG A 119 14.93 -6.99 -7.55
C ARG A 119 14.64 -6.15 -8.79
N VAL A 120 14.19 -6.79 -9.84
CA VAL A 120 13.74 -6.08 -11.02
C VAL A 120 12.27 -5.76 -10.79
N SER A 121 11.91 -4.47 -10.77
CA SER A 121 10.51 -4.08 -10.75
C SER A 121 9.90 -4.49 -12.09
N GLY A 122 9.44 -5.74 -12.15
CA GLY A 122 8.63 -6.30 -13.20
C GLY A 122 7.27 -5.60 -13.17
N MET A 123 6.76 -5.31 -14.36
CA MET A 123 5.37 -4.94 -14.69
C MET A 123 4.51 -4.45 -13.51
N LYS A 124 3.99 -3.21 -13.60
CA LYS A 124 2.63 -2.96 -13.10
C LYS A 124 1.72 -3.88 -13.90
N ILE A 125 1.57 -5.13 -13.46
CA ILE A 125 0.49 -5.99 -13.91
C ILE A 125 -0.74 -5.15 -13.60
N ASN A 126 -1.53 -4.82 -14.63
CA ASN A 126 -2.89 -4.32 -14.44
C ASN A 126 -3.50 -5.20 -13.37
N SER A 127 -3.66 -4.66 -12.16
CA SER A 127 -3.91 -5.42 -10.95
C SER A 127 -5.36 -5.92 -10.96
N ARG A 128 -5.58 -6.94 -11.78
CA ARG A 128 -6.65 -7.93 -11.69
C ARG A 128 -5.93 -9.24 -11.35
N ALA A 129 -6.19 -9.73 -10.15
CA ALA A 129 -5.81 -11.04 -9.63
C ALA A 129 -4.32 -11.27 -9.30
N ARG A 130 -3.95 -11.10 -8.02
CA ARG A 130 -3.87 -12.20 -7.03
C ARG A 130 -3.25 -11.68 -5.74
N GLY A 131 -3.87 -12.06 -4.62
CA GLY A 131 -3.30 -11.90 -3.31
C GLY A 131 -2.06 -12.75 -3.12
N ARG A 132 -1.17 -12.28 -2.24
CA ARG A 132 -0.36 -13.15 -1.40
C ARG A 132 -0.14 -12.47 -0.06
N GLU A 133 -0.46 -13.22 0.96
CA GLU A 133 -0.46 -12.89 2.37
C GLU A 133 0.94 -12.54 2.87
N SER A 134 1.03 -11.52 3.72
CA SER A 134 2.07 -11.44 4.74
C SER A 134 1.38 -11.09 6.06
N PHE A 135 1.40 -12.08 6.95
CA PHE A 135 0.85 -12.02 8.29
C PHE A 135 1.80 -11.19 9.17
N GLY A 136 1.35 -10.00 9.53
CA GLY A 136 1.99 -9.07 10.44
C GLY A 136 0.95 -8.07 10.89
N SER A 137 0.29 -8.37 11.99
CA SER A 137 -0.82 -7.64 12.61
C SER A 137 -0.47 -6.17 12.86
N THR A 138 -0.92 -5.28 11.97
CA THR A 138 -1.13 -3.85 12.27
C THR A 138 -2.26 -3.38 11.33
N MET A 139 -3.25 -2.70 11.89
CA MET A 139 -4.49 -2.23 11.24
C MET A 139 -4.26 -1.80 9.79
N GLY A 140 -4.76 -2.60 8.84
CA GLY A 140 -4.64 -2.32 7.40
C GLY A 140 -5.34 -1.00 7.09
N SER A 141 -4.61 -0.04 6.51
CA SER A 141 -5.22 1.17 6.01
C SER A 141 -6.14 0.79 4.84
N PHE A 142 -7.44 0.99 5.03
CA PHE A 142 -8.38 0.88 3.93
C PHE A 142 -8.06 2.02 2.96
N SER A 143 -7.54 1.72 1.77
CA SER A 143 -7.14 2.74 0.81
C SER A 143 -8.35 3.26 0.04
N TYR A 144 -8.72 4.52 0.28
CA TYR A 144 -9.88 5.17 -0.35
C TYR A 144 -9.61 5.74 -1.76
N GLY A 145 -8.46 5.43 -2.38
CA GLY A 145 -8.02 6.09 -3.62
C GLY A 145 -8.97 5.97 -4.84
N SER A 146 -9.95 5.06 -4.79
CA SER A 146 -10.98 4.88 -5.83
C SER A 146 -12.24 5.75 -5.63
N TYR A 147 -12.43 6.37 -4.46
CA TYR A 147 -13.61 7.19 -4.17
C TYR A 147 -13.37 8.66 -4.52
N SER A 148 -14.42 9.48 -4.54
CA SER A 148 -14.26 10.92 -4.71
C SER A 148 -13.50 11.55 -3.54
N GLU A 149 -12.85 12.68 -3.77
CA GLU A 149 -12.09 13.43 -2.76
C GLU A 149 -12.90 13.69 -1.47
N TYR A 150 -14.21 13.95 -1.60
CA TYR A 150 -15.13 14.07 -0.47
C TYR A 150 -15.14 12.81 0.42
N TYR A 151 -15.38 11.63 -0.16
CA TYR A 151 -15.46 10.39 0.61
C TYR A 151 -14.08 9.94 1.10
N GLN A 152 -13.02 10.20 0.34
CA GLN A 152 -11.65 9.97 0.80
C GLN A 152 -11.37 10.69 2.11
N ASN A 153 -11.69 11.99 2.16
CA ASN A 153 -11.49 12.82 3.35
C ASN A 153 -12.37 12.38 4.52
N GLU A 154 -13.65 12.13 4.28
CA GLU A 154 -14.59 11.71 5.33
C GLU A 154 -14.23 10.33 5.91
N PHE A 155 -13.96 9.34 5.08
CA PHE A 155 -13.62 7.99 5.54
C PHE A 155 -12.28 7.96 6.27
N SER A 156 -11.29 8.71 5.77
CA SER A 156 -10.00 8.85 6.45
C SER A 156 -10.14 9.54 7.81
N ALA A 157 -11.08 10.48 7.97
CA ALA A 157 -11.34 11.14 9.25
C ALA A 157 -12.04 10.21 10.24
N ILE A 158 -13.05 9.45 9.79
CA ILE A 158 -13.75 8.43 10.59
C ILE A 158 -12.73 7.40 11.09
N GLU A 159 -11.88 6.89 10.19
CA GLU A 159 -10.87 5.90 10.53
C GLU A 159 -9.81 6.43 11.51
N ARG A 160 -9.29 7.65 11.29
CA ARG A 160 -8.31 8.26 12.20
C ARG A 160 -8.87 8.54 13.59
N SER A 161 -10.17 8.81 13.69
CA SER A 161 -10.85 8.99 14.98
C SER A 161 -11.24 7.69 15.67
N ASN A 162 -10.86 6.54 15.11
CA ASN A 162 -11.32 5.24 15.58
C ASN A 162 -12.86 5.16 15.70
N GLU A 163 -13.56 5.68 14.68
CA GLU A 163 -15.03 5.75 14.57
C GLU A 163 -15.74 6.69 15.58
N GLU A 164 -15.00 7.45 16.37
CA GLU A 164 -15.59 8.48 17.25
C GLU A 164 -16.28 9.57 16.42
N TYR A 165 -15.62 10.02 15.34
CA TYR A 165 -16.23 10.86 14.33
C TYR A 165 -17.00 10.00 13.32
N GLN A 166 -18.26 10.36 13.07
CA GLN A 166 -19.20 9.58 12.23
C GLN A 166 -19.60 10.32 10.94
N GLY A 167 -18.75 11.23 10.47
CA GLY A 167 -18.95 11.93 9.21
C GLY A 167 -19.86 13.17 9.30
N LYS A 168 -19.74 14.03 8.30
CA LYS A 168 -20.64 15.20 8.13
C LYS A 168 -22.04 14.76 7.72
N PHE A 169 -23.01 15.65 7.95
CA PHE A 169 -24.36 15.49 7.42
C PHE A 169 -24.32 15.40 5.88
N ASN A 170 -24.99 14.38 5.34
CA ASN A 170 -25.07 14.14 3.90
C ASN A 170 -26.43 14.58 3.37
N TRP A 171 -26.45 15.74 2.74
CA TRP A 171 -27.66 16.33 2.17
C TRP A 171 -28.30 15.49 1.07
N LEU A 172 -27.50 14.82 0.24
CA LEU A 172 -28.02 13.96 -0.82
C LEU A 172 -28.71 12.71 -0.26
N ALA A 173 -28.15 12.13 0.80
CA ALA A 173 -28.75 11.00 1.49
C ALA A 173 -30.05 11.39 2.23
N PHE A 174 -30.17 12.64 2.70
CA PHE A 174 -31.39 13.14 3.32
C PHE A 174 -32.53 13.37 2.31
N LEU A 175 -32.25 14.12 1.24
CA LEU A 175 -33.27 14.51 0.26
C LEU A 175 -33.68 13.36 -0.68
N PHE A 176 -32.75 12.45 -0.95
CA PHE A 176 -32.94 11.37 -1.92
C PHE A 176 -32.56 10.01 -1.31
N THR A 177 -33.05 9.71 -0.10
CA THR A 177 -32.62 8.53 0.68
C THR A 177 -32.67 7.20 -0.07
N PRO A 178 -33.79 6.79 -0.70
CA PRO A 178 -33.84 5.49 -1.37
C PRO A 178 -32.88 5.41 -2.55
N ILE A 179 -32.82 6.49 -3.35
CA ILE A 179 -31.94 6.59 -4.53
C ILE A 179 -30.48 6.55 -4.08
N TRP A 180 -30.12 7.34 -3.07
CA TRP A 180 -28.76 7.40 -2.55
C TRP A 180 -28.30 6.04 -2.02
N LEU A 181 -29.12 5.37 -1.19
CA LEU A 181 -28.81 4.04 -0.65
C LEU A 181 -28.55 3.00 -1.75
N LEU A 182 -29.37 3.01 -2.81
CA LEU A 182 -29.19 2.15 -3.97
C LEU A 182 -27.88 2.45 -4.71
N THR A 183 -27.57 3.73 -4.95
CA THR A 183 -26.29 4.11 -5.62
C THR A 183 -25.06 3.72 -4.81
N LYS A 184 -25.18 3.63 -3.47
CA LYS A 184 -24.10 3.18 -2.58
C LYS A 184 -24.11 1.68 -2.33
N GLY A 185 -25.02 0.93 -2.94
CA GLY A 185 -25.09 -0.53 -2.82
C GLY A 185 -25.55 -1.03 -1.45
N MET A 186 -26.25 -0.20 -0.67
CA MET A 186 -26.90 -0.54 0.60
C MET A 186 -28.35 -0.94 0.35
N TRP A 187 -28.55 -2.05 -0.37
CA TRP A 187 -29.86 -2.43 -0.90
C TRP A 187 -30.84 -2.90 0.18
N GLN A 188 -30.35 -3.53 1.26
CA GLN A 188 -31.21 -3.97 2.37
C GLN A 188 -31.85 -2.77 3.09
N LEU A 189 -31.06 -1.74 3.39
CA LEU A 189 -31.57 -0.52 4.01
C LEU A 189 -32.51 0.24 3.06
N ALA A 190 -32.22 0.25 1.75
CA ALA A 190 -33.10 0.85 0.75
C ALA A 190 -34.49 0.18 0.71
N LEU A 191 -34.56 -1.14 0.82
CA LEU A 191 -35.80 -1.90 0.86
C LEU A 191 -36.62 -1.53 2.11
N ILE A 192 -35.99 -1.54 3.30
CA ILE A 192 -36.66 -1.19 4.56
C ILE A 192 -37.26 0.22 4.49
N VAL A 193 -36.47 1.21 4.04
CA VAL A 193 -36.94 2.58 3.87
C VAL A 193 -38.13 2.63 2.89
N SER A 194 -38.03 1.92 1.76
CA SER A 194 -39.09 1.89 0.74
C SER A 194 -40.39 1.28 1.28
N VAL A 195 -40.32 0.25 2.12
CA VAL A 195 -41.49 -0.37 2.78
C VAL A 195 -42.21 0.62 3.69
N ILE A 196 -41.47 1.46 4.44
CA ILE A 196 -42.06 2.48 5.32
C ILE A 196 -42.89 3.49 4.50
N TYR A 197 -42.45 3.83 3.29
CA TYR A 197 -43.18 4.74 2.39
C TYR A 197 -44.51 4.18 1.86
N PHE A 198 -44.75 2.86 1.91
CA PHE A 198 -46.01 2.26 1.48
C PHE A 198 -47.15 2.42 2.49
N PHE A 199 -46.87 2.88 3.72
CA PHE A 199 -47.90 3.12 4.73
C PHE A 199 -48.38 4.58 4.70
N PRO A 200 -49.59 4.87 4.20
CA PRO A 200 -50.07 6.25 4.08
C PRO A 200 -50.22 6.93 5.46
N LEU A 201 -50.07 8.26 5.49
CA LEU A 201 -50.14 9.15 6.65
C LEU A 201 -49.06 8.92 7.73
N VAL A 202 -49.03 7.75 8.38
CA VAL A 202 -48.07 7.43 9.45
C VAL A 202 -46.67 7.16 8.88
N GLY A 203 -46.60 6.44 7.76
CA GLY A 203 -45.32 6.09 7.12
C GLY A 203 -44.57 7.31 6.59
N VAL A 204 -45.27 8.36 6.15
CA VAL A 204 -44.61 9.59 5.66
C VAL A 204 -43.92 10.35 6.79
N LEU A 205 -44.59 10.53 7.94
CA LEU A 205 -44.00 11.21 9.10
C LEU A 205 -42.81 10.43 9.66
N VAL A 206 -42.96 9.10 9.78
CA VAL A 206 -41.87 8.22 10.21
C VAL A 206 -40.72 8.22 9.20
N ALA A 207 -41.02 8.20 7.91
CA ALA A 207 -40.00 8.25 6.85
C ALA A 207 -39.22 9.57 6.88
N LEU A 208 -39.85 10.72 7.12
CA LEU A 208 -39.15 12.00 7.21
C LEU A 208 -38.15 12.04 8.38
N ILE A 209 -38.57 11.53 9.55
CA ILE A 209 -37.67 11.38 10.71
C ILE A 209 -36.52 10.43 10.34
N PHE A 210 -36.84 9.29 9.73
CA PHE A 210 -35.85 8.28 9.39
C PHE A 210 -34.85 8.76 8.32
N CYS A 211 -35.30 9.52 7.32
CA CYS A 211 -34.47 10.20 6.32
C CYS A 211 -33.49 11.17 6.96
N PHE A 212 -33.93 11.95 7.96
CA PHE A 212 -33.06 12.84 8.70
C PHE A 212 -31.96 12.08 9.46
N LEU A 213 -32.32 10.99 10.13
CA LEU A 213 -31.37 10.12 10.84
C LEU A 213 -30.35 9.49 9.88
N ILE A 214 -30.81 9.05 8.70
CA ILE A 214 -29.91 8.54 7.65
C ILE A 214 -29.00 9.65 7.13
N GLY A 215 -29.52 10.85 6.84
CA GLY A 215 -28.70 12.00 6.41
C GLY A 215 -27.55 12.30 7.37
N ARG A 216 -27.82 12.22 8.67
CA ARG A 216 -26.82 12.41 9.73
C ARG A 216 -25.74 11.32 9.77
N LYS A 217 -26.09 10.08 9.47
CA LYS A 217 -25.19 8.90 9.56
C LYS A 217 -24.75 8.33 8.22
N ALA A 218 -25.14 8.94 7.11
CA ALA A 218 -24.96 8.37 5.78
C ALA A 218 -23.49 8.04 5.48
N ASN A 219 -22.58 8.98 5.77
CA ASN A 219 -21.16 8.77 5.54
C ASN A 219 -20.59 7.63 6.41
N TYR A 220 -21.02 7.53 7.66
CA TYR A 220 -20.63 6.44 8.55
C TYR A 220 -21.20 5.09 8.13
N LEU A 221 -22.48 5.04 7.73
CA LEU A 221 -23.09 3.82 7.18
C LEU A 221 -22.36 3.36 5.93
N TYR A 222 -22.05 4.30 5.03
CA TYR A 222 -21.32 4.00 3.81
C TYR A 222 -19.90 3.51 4.12
N TYR A 223 -19.20 4.16 5.04
CA TYR A 223 -17.90 3.72 5.55
C TYR A 223 -17.95 2.28 6.07
N ARG A 224 -18.91 1.95 6.94
CA ARG A 224 -19.03 0.60 7.52
C ARG A 224 -19.36 -0.44 6.47
N LYS A 225 -20.20 -0.10 5.50
CA LYS A 225 -20.51 -0.98 4.38
C LYS A 225 -19.26 -1.27 3.54
N GLU A 226 -18.41 -0.29 3.28
CA GLU A 226 -17.17 -0.49 2.51
C GLU A 226 -16.08 -1.20 3.33
N LYS A 227 -15.90 -0.87 4.62
CA LYS A 227 -14.87 -1.44 5.48
C LYS A 227 -15.21 -2.83 6.04
N TYR A 228 -16.45 -3.02 6.47
CA TYR A 228 -16.91 -4.24 7.14
C TYR A 228 -17.88 -5.08 6.31
N GLY A 229 -18.30 -4.61 5.12
CA GLY A 229 -19.28 -5.33 4.29
C GLY A 229 -20.70 -5.31 4.85
N GLU A 230 -20.97 -4.47 5.85
CA GLU A 230 -22.24 -4.45 6.57
C GLU A 230 -23.34 -3.78 5.71
N GLN A 231 -24.36 -4.55 5.33
CA GLN A 231 -25.53 -4.06 4.60
C GLN A 231 -26.57 -3.38 5.51
N LEU A 232 -26.55 -3.75 6.79
CA LEU A 232 -27.38 -3.21 7.86
C LEU A 232 -26.50 -2.95 9.07
N PRO A 233 -26.79 -1.91 9.87
CA PRO A 233 -26.10 -1.70 11.12
C PRO A 233 -26.43 -2.83 12.10
N LYS A 234 -25.41 -3.36 12.78
CA LYS A 234 -25.57 -4.40 13.80
C LYS A 234 -26.34 -3.91 15.03
N ASP A 235 -26.16 -2.63 15.35
CA ASP A 235 -26.91 -1.94 16.38
C ASP A 235 -27.65 -0.75 15.75
N TRP A 236 -28.96 -0.69 15.96
CA TRP A 236 -29.81 0.38 15.43
C TRP A 236 -29.77 1.64 16.30
N SER A 237 -29.22 1.55 17.52
CA SER A 237 -29.00 2.69 18.42
C SER A 237 -28.13 3.78 17.79
N ILE A 238 -27.27 3.43 16.82
CA ILE A 238 -26.37 4.36 16.14
C ILE A 238 -27.09 5.57 15.51
N PHE A 239 -28.36 5.41 15.15
CA PHE A 239 -29.16 6.49 14.60
C PHE A 239 -29.57 7.50 15.66
N PHE A 240 -29.68 7.08 16.92
CA PHE A 240 -30.14 7.88 18.06
C PHE A 240 -28.99 8.36 18.97
N ASP A 241 -27.74 7.97 18.69
CA ASP A 241 -26.58 8.49 19.41
C ASP A 241 -26.28 9.94 19.00
N PHE A 242 -26.68 10.89 19.84
CA PHE A 242 -26.50 12.34 19.65
C PHE A 242 -25.17 12.89 20.21
N ILE A 243 -24.34 12.05 20.84
CA ILE A 243 -23.25 12.51 21.74
C ILE A 243 -21.95 12.92 21.00
N ASN A 244 -21.71 12.47 19.76
CA ASN A 244 -20.37 12.56 19.15
C ASN A 244 -20.19 13.64 18.06
N GLN A 245 -20.86 14.79 18.16
CA GLN A 245 -20.55 15.94 17.29
C GLN A 245 -20.00 17.11 18.11
N LYS A 246 -18.71 17.05 18.41
CA LYS A 246 -17.89 18.22 18.74
C LYS A 246 -16.83 18.40 17.67
#